data_AF-A0A971PHV3-F1
#
_entry.id   AF-A0A971PHV3-F1
#
_cell.length_a   1.000
_cell.length_b   1.000
_cell.length_c   1.000
_cell.angle_alpha   90.00
_cell.angle_beta   90.00
_cell.angle_gamma   90.00
#
_symmetry.space_group_name_H-M   'P 1'
#
loop_
_entity.id
_entity.type
_entity.pdbx_description
1 polymer ?
#
loop_
_entity_poly.entity_id
_entity_poly.type
_entity_poly.pdbx_seq_one_letter_code
_entity_poly.pdbx_strand_id
1 'polypeptide(L)'
;MKASRCVSRCAGADGRAGLTLVEVLVSAGIFGLALPAILGGMLAGYGAVKRNAHQIAALGFARSKIEEVMNLRYASLSTAAGAYGEAGIPLDPAGSPRANIVVTVSGVSGAARKRISVSVQWTEQNRSFDVTLHTLVSKNNVT
;
A
#
# COMPACT_ATOMS: atom_id res chain seq x y z
N MET A 1 -10.46 -72.56 37.11
CA MET A 1 -10.12 -72.69 35.68
C MET A 1 -10.55 -71.43 34.94
N LYS A 2 -9.62 -70.54 34.59
CA LYS A 2 -9.86 -69.39 33.70
C LYS A 2 -8.61 -69.24 32.83
N ALA A 3 -8.76 -69.53 31.55
CA ALA A 3 -7.66 -69.52 30.59
C ALA A 3 -7.32 -68.08 30.19
N SER A 4 -6.12 -67.61 30.56
CA SER A 4 -5.49 -66.42 29.99
C SER A 4 -5.21 -66.66 28.51
N ARG A 5 -5.84 -65.88 27.63
CA ARG A 5 -5.41 -65.76 26.24
C ARG A 5 -4.28 -64.76 26.17
N CYS A 6 -3.07 -65.28 26.01
CA CYS A 6 -1.90 -64.54 25.56
C CYS A 6 -2.13 -64.17 24.08
N VAL A 7 -2.44 -62.91 23.79
CA VAL A 7 -2.41 -62.39 22.42
C VAL A 7 -0.97 -62.03 22.11
N SER A 8 -0.24 -63.01 21.60
CA SER A 8 1.03 -62.79 20.92
C SER A 8 0.75 -62.11 19.58
N ARG A 9 0.87 -60.78 19.55
CA ARG A 9 1.15 -60.06 18.29
C ARG A 9 2.67 -59.99 18.17
N CYS A 10 3.25 -61.05 17.62
CA CYS A 10 4.61 -60.99 17.09
C CYS A 10 4.66 -60.01 15.91
N ALA A 11 5.69 -59.19 15.94
CA ALA A 11 6.06 -58.17 14.99
C ALA A 11 6.19 -58.70 13.55
N GLY A 12 5.93 -57.80 12.60
CA GLY A 12 6.11 -58.06 11.18
C GLY A 12 6.17 -56.76 10.39
N ALA A 13 7.25 -56.01 10.61
CA ALA A 13 7.89 -55.01 9.74
C ALA A 13 8.28 -53.77 10.56
N ASP A 14 9.56 -53.69 10.92
CA ASP A 14 10.23 -52.40 11.05
C ASP A 14 9.98 -51.64 9.75
N GLY A 15 8.98 -50.76 9.79
CA GLY A 15 8.36 -50.14 8.63
C GLY A 15 9.28 -49.13 7.95
N ARG A 16 10.36 -49.60 7.33
CA ARG A 16 11.00 -48.89 6.22
C ARG A 16 10.07 -49.02 5.01
N ALA A 17 8.90 -48.40 5.10
CA ALA A 17 8.03 -48.19 3.95
C ALA A 17 8.78 -47.23 3.03
N GLY A 18 9.53 -47.78 2.07
CA GLY A 18 10.12 -46.99 1.00
C GLY A 18 8.99 -46.27 0.28
N LEU A 19 9.16 -44.96 0.08
CA LEU A 19 8.28 -44.15 -0.75
C LEU A 19 8.00 -44.90 -2.06
N THR A 20 6.73 -45.19 -2.32
CA THR A 20 6.38 -45.85 -3.57
C THR A 20 6.70 -44.92 -4.73
N LEU A 21 7.14 -45.46 -5.88
CA LEU A 21 7.49 -44.63 -7.04
C LEU A 21 6.32 -43.71 -7.45
N VAL A 22 5.09 -44.19 -7.28
CA VAL A 22 3.86 -43.43 -7.50
C VAL A 22 3.74 -42.23 -6.54
N GLU A 23 4.04 -42.42 -5.26
CA GLU A 23 3.98 -41.36 -4.25
C GLU A 23 5.00 -40.25 -4.51
N VAL A 24 6.21 -40.60 -4.95
CA VAL A 24 7.23 -39.62 -5.36
C VAL A 24 6.76 -38.84 -6.59
N LEU A 25 6.14 -39.51 -7.56
CA LEU A 25 5.65 -38.89 -8.80
C LEU A 25 4.48 -37.93 -8.53
N VAL A 26 3.56 -38.32 -7.65
CA VAL A 26 2.45 -37.47 -7.19
C VAL A 26 2.99 -36.27 -6.41
N SER A 27 3.95 -36.49 -5.49
CA SER A 27 4.56 -35.41 -4.72
C SER A 27 5.30 -34.41 -5.61
N ALA A 28 6.04 -34.89 -6.60
CA ALA A 28 6.70 -34.05 -7.60
C ALA A 28 5.70 -33.25 -8.45
N GLY A 29 4.57 -33.86 -8.83
CA GLY A 29 3.50 -33.18 -9.55
C GLY A 29 2.84 -32.07 -8.74
N ILE A 30 2.48 -32.34 -7.47
CA ILE A 30 1.91 -31.34 -6.57
C ILE A 30 2.91 -30.19 -6.35
N PHE A 31 4.17 -30.52 -6.10
CA PHE A 31 5.22 -29.52 -5.89
C PHE A 31 5.45 -28.65 -7.13
N GLY A 32 5.41 -29.27 -8.31
CA GLY A 32 5.52 -28.58 -9.60
C GLY A 32 4.39 -27.58 -9.85
N LEU A 33 3.19 -27.82 -9.33
CA LEU A 33 2.06 -26.89 -9.43
C LEU A 33 2.02 -25.86 -8.29
N ALA A 34 2.42 -26.25 -7.08
CA ALA A 34 2.37 -25.40 -5.91
C ALA A 34 3.41 -24.26 -5.97
N LEU A 35 4.64 -24.55 -6.42
CA LEU A 35 5.70 -23.55 -6.46
C LEU A 35 5.36 -22.34 -7.36
N PRO A 36 4.91 -22.53 -8.63
CA PRO A 36 4.51 -21.41 -9.47
C PRO A 36 3.35 -20.60 -8.89
N ALA A 37 2.38 -21.26 -8.23
CA ALA A 37 1.25 -20.58 -7.61
C ALA A 37 1.70 -19.66 -6.47
N ILE A 38 2.60 -20.14 -5.61
CA ILE A 38 3.16 -19.34 -4.50
C ILE A 38 3.99 -18.17 -5.03
N LEU A 39 4.86 -18.42 -6.01
CA LEU A 39 5.68 -17.38 -6.63
C LEU A 39 4.82 -16.31 -7.32
N GLY A 40 3.78 -16.74 -8.04
CA GLY A 40 2.81 -15.85 -8.66
C GLY A 40 2.09 -14.97 -7.63
N GLY A 41 1.66 -15.56 -6.52
CA GLY A 41 1.06 -14.82 -5.40
C GLY A 41 2.01 -13.79 -4.79
N MET A 42 3.28 -14.15 -4.59
CA MET A 42 4.29 -13.25 -4.01
C MET A 42 4.59 -12.05 -4.92
N LEU A 43 4.71 -12.27 -6.23
CA LEU A 43 4.91 -11.21 -7.22
C LEU A 43 3.72 -10.24 -7.26
N ALA A 44 2.49 -10.77 -7.22
CA ALA A 44 1.27 -9.95 -7.16
C ALA A 44 1.21 -9.12 -5.86
N GLY A 45 1.61 -9.72 -4.73
CA GLY A 45 1.67 -9.06 -3.43
C GLY A 45 2.67 -7.90 -3.40
N TYR A 46 3.86 -8.08 -3.97
CA TYR A 46 4.89 -7.04 -4.01
C TYR A 46 4.41 -5.76 -4.69
N GLY A 47 3.69 -5.89 -5.81
CA GLY A 47 3.09 -4.76 -6.52
C GLY A 47 2.04 -4.02 -5.70
N ALA A 48 1.30 -4.70 -4.82
CA ALA A 48 0.36 -4.06 -3.90
C ALA A 48 1.07 -3.29 -2.78
N VAL A 49 2.11 -3.89 -2.18
CA VAL A 49 2.90 -3.25 -1.12
C VAL A 49 3.57 -1.98 -1.63
N LYS A 50 4.19 -2.02 -2.82
CA LYS A 50 4.83 -0.85 -3.43
C LYS A 50 3.84 0.30 -3.64
N ARG A 51 2.64 -0.01 -4.15
CA ARG A 51 1.58 0.99 -4.35
C ARG A 51 1.11 1.61 -3.03
N ASN A 52 0.93 0.80 -1.99
CA ASN A 52 0.57 1.30 -0.66
C ASN A 52 1.67 2.21 -0.09
N ALA A 53 2.94 1.87 -0.29
CA ALA A 53 4.06 2.72 0.13
C ALA A 53 4.02 4.09 -0.57
N HIS A 54 3.78 4.12 -1.89
CA HIS A 54 3.62 5.36 -2.64
C HIS A 54 2.43 6.19 -2.16
N GLN A 55 1.30 5.56 -1.85
CA GLN A 55 0.13 6.25 -1.30
C GLN A 55 0.40 6.87 0.07
N ILE A 56 1.11 6.16 0.96
CA ILE A 56 1.49 6.68 2.28
C ILE A 56 2.45 7.88 2.12
N ALA A 57 3.43 7.78 1.22
CA ALA A 57 4.32 8.90 0.92
C ALA A 57 3.57 10.11 0.35
N ALA A 58 2.67 9.88 -0.62
CA ALA A 58 1.81 10.91 -1.20
C ALA A 58 0.93 11.60 -0.13
N LEU A 59 0.35 10.83 0.79
CA LEU A 59 -0.39 11.38 1.94
C LEU A 59 0.51 12.22 2.86
N GLY A 60 1.73 11.77 3.12
CA GLY A 60 2.72 12.53 3.88
C GLY A 60 3.03 13.89 3.24
N PHE A 61 3.26 13.92 1.93
CA PHE A 61 3.45 15.16 1.18
C PHE A 61 2.21 16.05 1.19
N ALA A 62 1.03 15.48 0.96
CA ALA A 62 -0.23 16.21 0.98
C ALA A 62 -0.47 16.89 2.35
N ARG A 63 -0.22 16.14 3.43
CA ARG A 63 -0.34 16.64 4.81
C ARG A 63 0.68 17.75 5.09
N SER A 64 1.95 17.52 4.78
CA SER A 64 3.00 18.53 4.99
C SER A 64 2.67 19.83 4.23
N LYS A 65 2.16 19.71 3.00
CA LYS A 65 1.75 20.88 2.22
C LYS A 65 0.52 21.58 2.80
N ILE A 66 -0.44 20.84 3.34
CA ILE A 66 -1.57 21.43 4.07
C ILE A 66 -1.05 22.22 5.28
N GLU A 67 -0.14 21.67 6.07
CA GLU A 67 0.43 22.34 7.24
C GLU A 67 1.19 23.62 6.84
N GLU A 68 1.99 23.57 5.77
CA GLU A 68 2.67 24.74 5.20
C GLU A 68 1.67 25.84 4.79
N VAL A 69 0.63 25.48 4.04
CA VAL A 69 -0.38 26.44 3.56
C VAL A 69 -1.25 26.96 4.72
N MET A 70 -1.55 26.13 5.72
CA MET A 70 -2.30 26.55 6.91
C MET A 70 -1.50 27.50 7.82
N ASN A 71 -0.18 27.46 7.78
CA ASN A 71 0.68 28.40 8.51
C ASN A 71 0.69 29.81 7.87
N LEU A 72 0.18 29.96 6.64
CA LEU A 72 0.05 31.26 6.00
C LEU A 72 -1.12 32.05 6.58
N ARG A 73 -0.96 33.38 6.68
CA ARG A 73 -2.05 34.27 7.08
C ARG A 73 -3.24 34.13 6.12
N TYR A 74 -4.45 34.14 6.66
CA TYR A 74 -5.69 34.00 5.88
C TYR A 74 -5.81 34.98 4.70
N ALA A 75 -5.34 36.22 4.91
CA ALA A 75 -5.32 37.27 3.90
C ALA A 75 -4.32 37.00 2.76
N SER A 76 -3.25 36.24 3.02
CA SER A 76 -2.20 35.90 2.07
C SER A 76 -2.47 34.62 1.28
N LEU A 77 -3.54 33.88 1.62
CA LEU A 77 -3.97 32.70 0.87
C LEU A 77 -4.49 33.10 -0.51
N SER A 78 -3.66 32.88 -1.53
CA SER A 78 -3.96 33.10 -2.94
C SER A 78 -4.94 32.05 -3.45
N THR A 79 -5.93 32.49 -4.23
CA THR A 79 -6.83 31.62 -4.98
C THR A 79 -6.34 31.34 -6.41
N ALA A 80 -5.16 31.85 -6.77
CA ALA A 80 -4.56 31.58 -8.07
C ALA A 80 -4.18 30.10 -8.19
N ALA A 81 -4.47 29.51 -9.36
CA ALA A 81 -4.12 28.13 -9.63
C ALA A 81 -2.59 27.94 -9.59
N GLY A 82 -2.13 26.86 -8.95
CA GLY A 82 -0.71 26.51 -8.88
C GLY A 82 0.13 27.39 -7.96
N ALA A 83 -0.44 28.34 -7.22
CA ALA A 83 0.30 29.24 -6.33
C ALA A 83 1.18 28.53 -5.28
N TYR A 84 0.77 27.32 -4.89
CA TYR A 84 1.47 26.48 -3.92
C TYR A 84 1.76 25.09 -4.48
N GLY A 85 1.69 24.92 -5.81
CA GLY A 85 1.98 23.65 -6.46
C GLY A 85 3.49 23.38 -6.50
N GLU A 86 3.84 22.10 -6.54
CA GLU A 86 5.22 21.65 -6.69
C GLU A 86 5.25 20.44 -7.63
N ALA A 87 6.26 20.32 -8.47
CA ALA A 87 6.33 19.29 -9.49
C ALA A 87 7.63 18.49 -9.41
N GLY A 88 7.57 17.21 -9.77
CA GLY A 88 8.75 16.36 -9.89
C GLY A 88 9.33 15.83 -8.57
N ILE A 89 8.53 15.80 -7.50
CA ILE A 89 8.95 15.33 -6.17
C ILE A 89 9.08 13.80 -6.19
N PRO A 90 10.19 13.23 -5.73
CA PRO A 90 10.33 11.77 -5.65
C PRO A 90 9.42 11.19 -4.55
N LEU A 91 8.61 10.17 -4.88
CA LEU A 91 7.78 9.44 -3.91
C LEU A 91 8.54 8.34 -3.16
N ASP A 92 9.73 7.96 -3.65
CA ASP A 92 10.55 6.92 -3.06
C ASP A 92 12.04 7.32 -3.04
N PRO A 93 12.88 6.60 -2.26
CA PRO A 93 14.31 6.88 -2.21
C PRO A 93 15.05 6.64 -3.53
N ALA A 94 14.48 5.84 -4.43
CA ALA A 94 15.05 5.59 -5.76
C ALA A 94 14.77 6.73 -6.75
N GLY A 95 13.92 7.69 -6.39
CA GLY A 95 13.57 8.85 -7.20
C GLY A 95 12.46 8.63 -8.23
N SER A 96 11.77 7.48 -8.19
CA SER A 96 10.71 7.11 -9.14
C SER A 96 9.65 6.19 -8.51
N PRO A 97 8.36 6.56 -8.52
CA PRO A 97 7.76 7.57 -9.39
C PRO A 97 7.89 8.99 -8.84
N ARG A 98 7.83 9.96 -9.76
CA ARG A 98 7.75 11.39 -9.42
C ARG A 98 6.29 11.82 -9.31
N ALA A 99 6.01 12.61 -8.29
CA ALA A 99 4.70 13.19 -8.03
C ALA A 99 4.69 14.70 -8.28
N ASN A 100 3.49 15.19 -8.59
CA ASN A 100 3.15 16.60 -8.66
C ASN A 100 2.12 16.91 -7.58
N ILE A 101 2.40 17.91 -6.76
CA ILE A 101 1.48 18.46 -5.78
C ILE A 101 0.72 19.60 -6.43
N VAL A 102 -0.60 19.49 -6.45
CA VAL A 102 -1.52 20.51 -6.93
C VAL A 102 -2.33 21.02 -5.75
N VAL A 103 -2.16 22.29 -5.43
CA VAL A 103 -2.92 22.96 -4.37
C VAL A 103 -3.96 23.88 -4.99
N THR A 104 -5.20 23.76 -4.53
CA THR A 104 -6.31 24.63 -4.91
C THR A 104 -6.93 25.25 -3.67
N VAL A 105 -7.00 26.58 -3.66
CA VAL A 105 -7.70 27.33 -2.61
C VAL A 105 -8.96 27.90 -3.22
N SER A 106 -10.10 27.49 -2.69
CA SER A 106 -11.42 27.93 -3.15
C SER A 106 -12.16 28.67 -2.04
N GLY A 107 -12.83 29.74 -2.41
CA GLY A 107 -13.56 30.62 -1.50
C GLY A 107 -13.68 32.02 -2.09
N VAL A 108 -14.85 32.63 -1.95
CA VAL A 108 -15.08 34.01 -2.41
C VAL A 108 -14.28 34.97 -1.53
N SER A 109 -13.72 36.04 -2.12
CA SER A 109 -13.08 37.11 -1.34
C SER A 109 -14.06 37.64 -0.29
N GLY A 110 -13.62 37.69 0.98
CA GLY A 110 -14.48 38.08 2.11
C GLY A 110 -15.30 36.95 2.75
N ALA A 111 -15.29 35.73 2.23
CA ALA A 111 -15.89 34.59 2.91
C ALA A 111 -15.23 34.35 4.28
N ALA A 112 -16.01 33.88 5.25
CA ALA A 112 -15.51 33.56 6.60
C ALA A 112 -14.65 32.27 6.62
N ARG A 113 -14.70 31.48 5.54
CA ARG A 113 -13.99 30.22 5.37
C ARG A 113 -13.46 30.08 3.94
N LYS A 114 -12.24 29.56 3.80
CA LYS A 114 -11.63 29.08 2.55
C LYS A 114 -11.45 27.57 2.64
N ARG A 115 -11.65 26.86 1.53
CA ARG A 115 -11.34 25.43 1.39
C ARG A 115 -9.99 25.30 0.69
N ILE A 116 -9.09 24.55 1.30
CA ILE A 116 -7.81 24.17 0.70
C ILE A 116 -7.96 22.71 0.29
N SER A 117 -7.68 22.40 -0.97
CA SER A 117 -7.58 21.03 -1.46
C SER A 117 -6.17 20.80 -1.98
N VAL A 118 -5.50 19.79 -1.45
CA VAL A 118 -4.17 19.39 -1.87
C VAL A 118 -4.29 18.02 -2.52
N SER A 119 -3.96 17.95 -3.80
CA SER A 119 -3.88 16.70 -4.56
C SER A 119 -2.42 16.38 -4.83
N VAL A 120 -2.02 15.14 -4.61
CA VAL A 120 -0.71 14.61 -5.00
C VAL A 120 -0.95 13.60 -6.10
N GLN A 121 -0.41 13.85 -7.28
CA GLN A 121 -0.63 13.08 -8.49
C GLN A 121 0.68 12.46 -8.94
N TRP A 122 0.67 11.17 -9.27
CA TRP A 122 1.82 10.49 -9.83
C TRP A 122 1.39 9.49 -10.89
N THR A 123 2.34 9.08 -11.73
CA THR A 123 2.09 8.06 -12.75
C THR A 123 3.03 6.89 -12.51
N GLU A 124 2.48 5.68 -12.44
CA GLU A 124 3.22 4.43 -12.31
C GLU A 124 2.66 3.42 -13.31
N GLN A 125 3.55 2.74 -14.06
CA GLN A 125 3.16 1.74 -15.07
C GLN A 125 2.08 2.24 -16.06
N ASN A 126 2.23 3.48 -16.54
CA ASN A 126 1.28 4.12 -17.46
C ASN A 126 -0.14 4.30 -16.89
N ARG A 127 -0.28 4.27 -15.55
CA ARG A 127 -1.53 4.57 -14.84
C ARG A 127 -1.29 5.77 -13.94
N SER A 128 -2.21 6.73 -14.01
CA SER A 128 -2.20 7.89 -13.12
C SER A 128 -2.93 7.55 -11.83
N PHE A 129 -2.37 8.02 -10.73
CA PHE A 129 -2.91 7.89 -9.39
C PHE A 129 -2.94 9.27 -8.75
N ASP A 130 -3.97 9.52 -7.95
CA ASP A 130 -4.08 10.75 -7.18
C ASP A 130 -4.56 10.44 -5.77
N VAL A 131 -4.09 11.28 -4.84
CA VAL A 131 -4.59 11.34 -3.47
C VAL A 131 -4.91 12.78 -3.17
N THR A 132 -6.14 13.04 -2.74
CA THR A 132 -6.61 14.39 -2.44
C THR A 132 -7.04 14.51 -0.98
N LEU A 133 -6.50 15.52 -0.31
CA LEU A 133 -6.91 15.93 1.04
C LEU A 133 -7.58 17.30 0.98
N HIS A 134 -8.63 17.45 1.77
CA HIS A 134 -9.37 18.71 1.90
C HIS A 134 -9.31 19.20 3.35
N THR A 135 -9.11 20.50 3.50
CA THR A 135 -9.24 21.18 4.80
C THR A 135 -9.98 22.50 4.64
N LEU A 136 -10.54 22.99 5.75
CA LEU A 136 -11.25 24.25 5.84
C LEU A 136 -10.49 25.18 6.79
N VAL A 137 -10.18 26.38 6.33
CA VAL A 137 -9.55 27.42 7.15
C VAL A 137 -10.54 28.56 7.33
N SER A 138 -10.74 28.99 8.58
CA SER A 138 -11.62 30.12 8.91
C SER A 138 -10.82 31.36 9.27
N LYS A 139 -11.36 32.53 8.94
CA LYS A 139 -10.76 33.84 9.25
C LYS A 139 -10.44 34.04 10.74
N ASN A 140 -11.19 33.41 11.63
CA ASN A 140 -11.10 33.61 13.08
C ASN A 140 -10.24 32.56 13.80
N ASN A 141 -9.57 31.65 13.08
CA ASN A 141 -8.85 30.51 13.68
C ASN A 141 -7.36 30.77 13.94
N VAL A 142 -6.95 32.04 13.98
CA VAL A 142 -5.60 32.47 14.35
C VAL A 142 -5.74 33.32 15.61
N THR A 143 -5.67 32.67 16.77
CA THR A 143 -5.36 33.30 18.06
C THR A 143 -3.91 33.04 18.39
#